data_AF-A0A850G5U8-F1
#
_entry.id   AF-A0A850G5U8-F1
#
_cell.length_a   1.000
_cell.length_b   1.000
_cell.length_c   1.000
_cell.angle_alpha   90.00
_cell.angle_beta   90.00
_cell.angle_gamma   90.00
#
_symmetry.space_group_name_H-M   'P 1'
#
loop_
_entity.id
_entity.type
_entity.pdbx_description
1 polymer ?
#
loop_
_entity_poly.entity_id
_entity_poly.type
_entity_poly.pdbx_seq_one_letter_code
_entity_poly.pdbx_strand_id
1 'polypeptide(L)'
;MADQAMKKRGALAARPGWPELCSAAEELHAAEILLQDPVAAPHTAIPHLQAFWRQATAAGAAAGLEGASGGAEAWLGHAIPGVNEGARKRLRAQLGALLGERAAAEVGPRDLRRHTKAARELLSALEPELGGQPLRRRRRRILLGVAGVFVVLAPLITYTALNTNIPGTGPWRAAYYPDRMLESEPLVVRDDTVTHAWEDRPPLEEIPPDKFSVRWDSCLVVDEAGLAIMQVNANDGARVFLDGETIIDAWDRDTATRRKGFGSASLDLEPGVHHLRVEFYESLGRQSISLVASFDGAVPKEIPRERLRYPGDEIDEQDPCAAVRAELQ
;
A
#
# COMPACT_ATOMS: atom_id res chain seq x y z
N MET A 1 -26.94 8.02 1.09
CA MET A 1 -26.37 7.54 2.38
C MET A 1 -25.76 8.65 3.23
N ALA A 2 -25.13 9.69 2.64
CA ALA A 2 -24.53 10.80 3.38
C ALA A 2 -25.54 11.66 4.20
N ASP A 3 -26.74 11.92 3.67
CA ASP A 3 -27.77 12.74 4.33
C ASP A 3 -28.32 12.10 5.63
N GLN A 4 -28.51 10.78 5.64
CA GLN A 4 -28.90 10.05 6.85
C GLN A 4 -27.77 10.01 7.90
N ALA A 5 -26.51 10.01 7.47
CA ALA A 5 -25.37 10.07 8.38
C ALA A 5 -25.23 11.47 9.01
N MET A 6 -25.47 12.54 8.26
CA MET A 6 -25.49 13.91 8.79
C MET A 6 -26.64 14.15 9.77
N LYS A 7 -27.86 13.70 9.46
CA LYS A 7 -29.01 13.79 10.38
C LYS A 7 -28.79 13.05 11.70
N LYS A 8 -28.18 11.85 11.64
CA LYS A 8 -27.82 11.09 12.85
C LYS A 8 -26.73 11.78 13.68
N ARG A 9 -25.74 12.42 13.03
CA ARG A 9 -24.70 13.21 13.72
C ARG A 9 -25.28 14.44 14.43
N GLY A 10 -26.20 15.16 13.79
CA GLY A 10 -26.90 16.29 14.41
C GLY A 10 -27.74 15.88 15.63
N ALA A 11 -28.41 14.73 15.56
CA ALA A 11 -29.20 14.20 16.68
C ALA A 11 -28.36 13.75 17.89
N LEU A 12 -27.13 13.25 17.65
CA LEU A 12 -26.18 12.89 18.72
C LEU A 12 -25.56 14.13 19.35
N ALA A 13 -25.17 15.13 18.55
CA ALA A 13 -24.60 16.39 19.04
C ALA A 13 -25.56 17.19 19.93
N ALA A 14 -26.87 17.02 19.76
CA ALA A 14 -27.89 17.65 20.59
C ALA A 14 -28.15 16.97 21.93
N ARG A 15 -27.49 15.83 22.22
CA ARG A 15 -27.70 15.09 23.48
C ARG A 15 -26.92 15.72 24.64
N PRO A 16 -27.55 15.83 25.83
CA PRO A 16 -26.87 16.35 27.01
C PRO A 16 -25.62 15.53 27.34
N GLY A 17 -24.47 16.21 27.44
CA GLY A 17 -23.18 15.60 27.79
C GLY A 17 -22.43 14.92 26.65
N TRP A 18 -23.03 14.79 25.45
CA TRP A 18 -22.37 14.12 24.32
C TRP A 18 -21.18 14.94 23.74
N PRO A 19 -21.29 16.26 23.52
CA PRO A 19 -20.16 17.07 23.08
C PRO A 19 -18.97 17.02 24.06
N GLU A 20 -19.25 17.09 25.36
CA GLU A 20 -18.24 17.01 26.42
C GLU A 20 -17.59 15.63 26.48
N LEU A 21 -18.36 14.55 26.23
CA LEU A 21 -17.81 13.20 26.14
C LEU A 21 -16.87 13.04 24.94
N CYS A 22 -17.21 13.64 23.79
CA CYS A 22 -16.32 13.66 22.62
C CYS A 22 -15.02 14.43 22.92
N SER A 23 -15.10 15.59 23.56
CA SER A 23 -13.91 16.34 23.99
C SER A 23 -13.06 15.54 24.99
N ALA A 24 -13.69 14.83 25.93
CA ALA A 24 -12.97 13.93 26.82
C ALA A 24 -12.22 12.82 26.04
N ALA A 25 -12.86 12.22 25.04
CA ALA A 25 -12.24 11.20 24.19
C ALA A 25 -10.99 11.72 23.45
N GLU A 26 -11.05 12.96 22.92
CA GLU A 26 -9.93 13.62 22.25
C GLU A 26 -8.76 13.86 23.21
N GLU A 27 -9.04 14.38 24.41
CA GLU A 27 -8.02 14.62 25.44
C GLU A 27 -7.34 13.31 25.90
N LEU A 28 -8.13 12.25 26.08
CA LEU A 28 -7.59 10.93 26.42
C LEU A 28 -6.72 10.36 25.28
N HIS A 29 -7.10 10.61 24.03
CA HIS A 29 -6.30 10.16 22.88
C HIS A 29 -4.96 10.92 22.79
N ALA A 30 -4.98 12.24 22.99
CA ALA A 30 -3.77 13.06 23.03
C ALA A 30 -2.80 12.60 24.13
N ALA A 31 -3.32 12.32 25.35
CA ALA A 31 -2.52 11.78 26.45
C ALA A 31 -1.84 10.46 26.10
N GLU A 32 -2.48 9.60 25.31
CA GLU A 32 -1.91 8.30 24.93
C GLU A 32 -0.88 8.38 23.84
N ILE A 33 -1.06 9.26 22.86
CA ILE A 33 -0.05 9.53 21.85
C ILE A 33 1.24 9.97 22.55
N LEU A 34 1.13 10.91 23.50
CA LEU A 34 2.29 11.40 24.28
C LEU A 34 2.96 10.33 25.14
N LEU A 35 2.21 9.33 25.62
CA LEU A 35 2.79 8.21 26.41
C LEU A 35 3.37 7.08 25.54
N GLN A 36 3.08 7.07 24.24
CA GLN A 36 3.61 6.14 23.25
C GLN A 36 4.79 6.74 22.47
N ASP A 37 4.86 8.06 22.39
CA ASP A 37 5.97 8.79 21.77
C ASP A 37 7.27 8.59 22.59
N PRO A 38 8.33 8.02 21.99
CA PRO A 38 9.59 7.79 22.68
C PRO A 38 10.38 9.08 23.01
N VAL A 39 10.01 10.21 22.40
CA VAL A 39 10.69 11.50 22.54
C VAL A 39 9.94 12.41 23.53
N ALA A 40 8.63 12.25 23.67
CA ALA A 40 7.83 13.05 24.59
C ALA A 40 8.07 12.64 26.06
N ALA A 41 8.33 13.63 26.91
CA ALA A 41 8.46 13.38 28.34
C ALA A 41 7.09 12.97 28.94
N PRO A 42 6.96 11.86 29.68
CA PRO A 42 5.66 11.33 30.10
C PRO A 42 4.74 12.30 30.87
N HIS A 43 5.32 13.27 31.59
CA HIS A 43 4.55 14.28 32.33
C HIS A 43 3.74 15.21 31.41
N THR A 44 4.05 15.30 30.11
CA THR A 44 3.29 16.10 29.14
C THR A 44 1.88 15.54 28.91
N ALA A 45 1.63 14.27 29.26
CA ALA A 45 0.31 13.66 29.22
C ALA A 45 -0.61 14.12 30.37
N ILE A 46 -0.06 14.67 31.46
CA ILE A 46 -0.83 15.00 32.67
C ILE A 46 -1.88 16.09 32.42
N PRO A 47 -1.58 17.23 31.74
CA PRO A 47 -2.59 18.24 31.42
C PRO A 47 -3.77 17.68 30.60
N HIS A 48 -3.50 16.78 29.66
CA HIS A 48 -4.53 16.11 28.87
C HIS A 48 -5.37 15.15 29.71
N LEU A 49 -4.77 14.43 30.67
CA LEU A 49 -5.52 13.60 31.61
C LEU A 49 -6.38 14.43 32.58
N GLN A 50 -5.91 15.60 33.00
CA GLN A 50 -6.70 16.55 33.80
C GLN A 50 -7.85 17.15 32.98
N ALA A 51 -7.61 17.49 31.71
CA ALA A 51 -8.63 17.95 30.78
C ALA A 51 -9.69 16.87 30.52
N PHE A 52 -9.26 15.62 30.29
CA PHE A 52 -10.16 14.46 30.20
C PHE A 52 -11.13 14.39 31.38
N TRP A 53 -10.63 14.51 32.61
CA TRP A 53 -11.50 14.42 33.79
C TRP A 53 -12.50 15.55 33.88
N ARG A 54 -12.08 16.79 33.59
CA ARG A 54 -12.99 17.94 33.55
C ARG A 54 -14.13 17.71 32.55
N GLN A 55 -13.78 17.28 31.34
CA GLN A 55 -14.75 17.03 30.26
C GLN A 55 -15.65 15.83 30.57
N ALA A 56 -15.10 14.74 31.09
CA ALA A 56 -15.87 13.57 31.47
C ALA A 56 -16.88 13.91 32.58
N THR A 57 -16.47 14.66 33.60
CA THR A 57 -17.39 15.10 34.67
C THR A 57 -18.47 16.05 34.17
N ALA A 58 -18.12 16.95 33.25
CA ALA A 58 -19.08 17.85 32.62
C ALA A 58 -20.11 17.06 31.80
N ALA A 59 -19.66 16.04 31.05
CA ALA A 59 -20.53 15.13 30.32
C ALA A 59 -21.52 14.41 31.26
N GLY A 60 -21.01 13.85 32.36
CA GLY A 60 -21.84 13.20 33.36
C GLY A 60 -22.85 14.12 34.02
N ALA A 61 -22.44 15.34 34.38
CA ALA A 61 -23.30 16.33 35.01
C ALA A 61 -24.40 16.83 34.05
N ALA A 62 -24.04 17.10 32.79
CA ALA A 62 -24.98 17.49 31.74
C ALA A 62 -26.02 16.40 31.46
N ALA A 63 -25.64 15.13 31.59
CA ALA A 63 -26.54 13.99 31.46
C ALA A 63 -27.30 13.61 32.74
N GLY A 64 -27.11 14.36 33.83
CA GLY A 64 -27.81 14.11 35.10
C GLY A 64 -27.35 12.84 35.83
N LEU A 65 -26.12 12.38 35.58
CA LEU A 65 -25.56 11.22 36.29
C LEU A 65 -25.23 11.59 37.75
N GLU A 66 -25.60 10.71 38.67
CA GLU A 66 -25.48 10.95 40.10
C GLU A 66 -24.01 11.17 40.52
N GLY A 67 -23.77 12.20 41.33
CA GLY A 67 -22.44 12.53 41.85
C GLY A 67 -21.51 13.26 40.88
N ALA A 68 -21.86 13.39 39.60
CA ALA A 68 -21.02 14.04 38.58
C ALA A 68 -20.82 15.54 38.84
N SER A 69 -21.84 16.23 39.34
CA SER A 69 -21.78 17.67 39.68
C SER A 69 -20.85 18.00 40.85
N GLY A 70 -20.44 17.00 41.64
CA GLY A 70 -19.48 17.16 42.74
C GLY A 70 -18.01 17.06 42.29
N GLY A 71 -17.75 16.92 40.99
CA GLY A 71 -16.41 16.73 40.44
C GLY A 71 -15.98 15.25 40.36
N ALA A 72 -14.80 15.01 39.81
CA ALA A 72 -14.36 13.67 39.42
C ALA A 72 -14.20 12.70 40.61
N GLU A 73 -13.67 13.19 41.73
CA GLU A 73 -13.51 12.37 42.95
C GLU A 73 -14.86 12.03 43.59
N ALA A 74 -15.78 12.98 43.65
CA ALA A 74 -17.13 12.74 44.15
C ALA A 74 -17.85 11.72 43.27
N TRP A 75 -17.81 11.92 41.94
CA TRP A 75 -18.47 11.05 40.99
C TRP A 75 -18.01 9.58 41.07
N LEU A 76 -16.71 9.35 41.23
CA LEU A 76 -16.14 8.01 41.42
C LEU A 76 -16.58 7.34 42.74
N GLY A 77 -17.12 8.10 43.69
CA GLY A 77 -17.75 7.59 44.91
C GLY A 77 -19.15 7.02 44.69
N HIS A 78 -19.85 7.40 43.61
CA HIS A 78 -21.18 6.90 43.27
C HIS A 78 -21.09 5.72 42.28
N ALA A 79 -22.23 5.04 42.07
CA ALA A 79 -22.33 4.01 41.06
C ALA A 79 -22.32 4.64 39.66
N ILE A 80 -21.38 4.20 38.81
CA ILE A 80 -21.32 4.59 37.40
C ILE A 80 -21.75 3.39 36.56
N PRO A 81 -22.77 3.51 35.68
CA PRO A 81 -23.20 2.41 34.83
C PRO A 81 -22.04 1.82 34.03
N GLY A 82 -21.97 0.49 33.94
CA GLY A 82 -20.92 -0.21 33.20
C GLY A 82 -19.52 -0.20 33.83
N VAL A 83 -19.28 0.52 34.94
CA VAL A 83 -17.99 0.58 35.63
C VAL A 83 -18.08 -0.10 37.00
N ASN A 84 -17.34 -1.20 37.19
CA ASN A 84 -17.34 -1.92 38.47
C ASN A 84 -16.62 -1.13 39.59
N GLU A 85 -16.94 -1.47 40.85
CA GLU A 85 -16.42 -0.79 42.03
C GLU A 85 -14.88 -0.82 42.13
N GLY A 86 -14.26 -1.94 41.74
CA GLY A 86 -12.79 -2.07 41.71
C GLY A 86 -12.13 -1.10 40.73
N ALA A 87 -12.73 -0.89 39.55
CA ALA A 87 -12.27 0.09 38.57
C ALA A 87 -12.45 1.52 39.09
N ARG A 88 -13.57 1.83 39.75
CA ARG A 88 -13.80 3.15 40.36
C ARG A 88 -12.80 3.45 41.48
N LYS A 89 -12.52 2.48 42.36
CA LYS A 89 -11.49 2.59 43.42
C LYS A 89 -10.09 2.84 42.84
N ARG A 90 -9.72 2.12 41.76
CA ARG A 90 -8.44 2.34 41.05
C ARG A 90 -8.35 3.74 40.44
N LEU A 91 -9.39 4.15 39.72
CA LEU A 91 -9.47 5.49 39.12
C LEU A 91 -9.38 6.59 40.17
N ARG A 92 -10.05 6.40 41.32
CA ARG A 92 -10.03 7.38 42.42
C ARG A 92 -8.64 7.51 43.04
N ALA A 93 -7.94 6.40 43.24
CA ALA A 93 -6.56 6.41 43.75
C ALA A 93 -5.59 7.09 42.77
N GLN A 94 -5.77 6.88 41.46
CA GLN A 94 -4.92 7.49 40.43
C GLN A 94 -5.24 8.97 40.18
N LEU A 95 -6.52 9.35 40.31
CA LEU A 95 -6.98 10.73 40.15
C LEU A 95 -6.39 11.65 41.23
N GLY A 96 -6.36 11.22 42.49
CA GLY A 96 -5.74 12.01 43.56
C GLY A 96 -4.26 12.31 43.31
N ALA A 97 -3.54 11.36 42.69
CA ALA A 97 -2.14 11.55 42.29
C ALA A 97 -1.97 12.53 41.11
N LEU A 98 -2.98 12.67 40.25
CA LEU A 98 -2.98 13.58 39.09
C LEU A 98 -3.44 15.00 39.43
N LEU A 99 -4.25 15.17 40.46
CA LEU A 99 -4.80 16.47 40.88
C LEU A 99 -3.93 17.21 41.91
N GLY A 100 -2.95 16.54 42.53
CA GLY A 100 -2.03 17.17 43.47
C GLY A 100 -1.04 18.15 42.82
N GLU A 101 -0.61 19.19 43.55
CA GLU A 101 0.29 20.25 43.06
C GLU A 101 1.67 19.74 42.58
N ARG A 102 2.07 18.51 42.96
CA ARG A 102 3.32 17.85 42.55
C ARG A 102 3.14 16.72 41.51
N ALA A 103 1.94 16.59 40.91
CA ALA A 103 1.59 15.50 40.00
C ALA A 103 2.60 15.27 38.86
N ALA A 104 3.25 16.33 38.36
CA ALA A 104 4.22 16.26 37.27
C ALA A 104 5.55 15.55 37.64
N ALA A 105 5.93 15.51 38.92
CA ALA A 105 7.22 14.98 39.35
C ALA A 105 7.14 13.56 39.93
N GLU A 106 5.98 13.14 40.44
CA GLU A 106 5.85 11.90 41.22
C GLU A 106 5.12 10.77 40.49
N VAL A 107 4.34 11.07 39.43
CA VAL A 107 3.58 10.04 38.71
C VAL A 107 4.44 9.40 37.61
N GLY A 108 4.83 8.14 37.83
CA GLY A 108 5.64 7.41 36.87
C GLY A 108 4.90 7.08 35.56
N PRO A 109 5.63 6.83 34.45
CA PRO A 109 5.02 6.52 33.15
C PRO A 109 4.17 5.24 33.15
N ARG A 110 4.49 4.29 34.05
CA ARG A 110 3.67 3.08 34.24
C ARG A 110 2.31 3.40 34.85
N ASP A 111 2.26 4.35 35.78
CA ASP A 111 1.02 4.75 36.44
C ASP A 111 0.15 5.60 35.52
N LEU A 112 0.76 6.49 34.71
CA LEU A 112 0.07 7.21 33.65
C LEU A 112 -0.57 6.28 32.62
N ARG A 113 0.15 5.23 32.17
CA ARG A 113 -0.41 4.21 31.27
C ARG A 113 -1.51 3.35 31.90
N ARG A 114 -1.41 3.07 33.21
CA ARG A 114 -2.49 2.39 33.94
C ARG A 114 -3.72 3.30 34.04
N HIS A 115 -3.50 4.60 34.24
CA HIS A 115 -4.55 5.61 34.32
C HIS A 115 -5.27 5.78 32.98
N THR A 116 -4.56 5.92 31.86
CA THR A 116 -5.20 6.01 30.52
C THR A 116 -6.05 4.78 30.21
N LYS A 117 -5.56 3.58 30.54
CA LYS A 117 -6.32 2.34 30.38
C LYS A 117 -7.62 2.35 31.17
N ALA A 118 -7.56 2.75 32.44
CA ALA A 118 -8.75 2.84 33.29
C ALA A 118 -9.71 3.96 32.82
N ALA A 119 -9.18 5.10 32.38
CA ALA A 119 -9.95 6.20 31.80
C ALA A 119 -10.68 5.76 30.51
N ARG A 120 -10.06 4.89 29.69
CA ARG A 120 -10.73 4.29 28.54
C ARG A 120 -11.86 3.34 28.92
N GLU A 121 -11.69 2.56 29.99
CA GLU A 121 -12.75 1.70 30.51
C GLU A 121 -13.96 2.55 30.94
N LEU A 122 -13.71 3.69 31.61
CA LEU A 122 -14.76 4.67 31.95
C LEU A 122 -15.43 5.24 30.69
N LEU A 123 -14.65 5.72 29.71
CA LEU A 123 -15.19 6.27 28.46
C LEU A 123 -16.06 5.25 27.72
N SER A 124 -15.60 4.01 27.62
CA SER A 124 -16.33 2.91 26.95
C SER A 124 -17.63 2.55 27.67
N ALA A 125 -17.72 2.80 28.98
CA ALA A 125 -18.92 2.59 29.77
C ALA A 125 -19.91 3.77 29.66
N LEU A 126 -19.40 4.99 29.50
CA LEU A 126 -20.17 6.23 29.35
C LEU A 126 -20.73 6.40 27.94
N GLU A 127 -19.99 6.00 26.91
CA GLU A 127 -20.41 6.03 25.50
C GLU A 127 -21.82 5.45 25.22
N PRO A 128 -22.21 4.27 25.71
CA PRO A 128 -23.55 3.73 25.49
C PRO A 128 -24.65 4.45 26.29
N GLU A 129 -24.31 5.03 27.45
CA GLU A 129 -25.25 5.76 28.31
C GLU A 129 -25.58 7.14 27.74
N LEU A 130 -24.55 7.87 27.28
CA LEU A 130 -24.67 9.21 26.71
C LEU A 130 -24.97 9.19 25.19
N GLY A 131 -24.37 8.22 24.49
CA GLY A 131 -24.49 8.05 23.03
C GLY A 131 -25.64 7.17 22.58
N GLY A 132 -26.31 6.48 23.51
CA GLY A 132 -27.47 5.62 23.27
C GLY A 132 -27.17 4.32 22.53
N GLN A 133 -27.59 3.21 23.13
CA GLN A 133 -27.46 1.80 22.71
C GLN A 133 -26.01 1.33 22.44
N PRO A 134 -25.58 0.19 23.02
CA PRO A 134 -24.20 -0.24 22.94
C PRO A 134 -23.80 -0.67 21.53
N LEU A 135 -22.61 -0.23 21.08
CA LEU A 135 -21.89 -0.66 19.86
C LEU A 135 -21.51 -2.17 19.86
N ARG A 136 -22.14 -2.99 20.70
CA ARG A 136 -21.82 -4.40 20.97
C ARG A 136 -22.03 -5.34 19.78
N ARG A 137 -22.73 -4.94 18.70
CA ARG A 137 -22.90 -5.80 17.50
C ARG A 137 -21.85 -5.63 16.41
N ARG A 138 -20.91 -4.67 16.52
CA ARG A 138 -19.91 -4.40 15.47
C ARG A 138 -18.54 -5.08 15.68
N ARG A 139 -18.22 -5.55 16.89
CA ARG A 139 -16.88 -6.12 17.21
C ARG A 139 -16.61 -7.55 16.74
N ARG A 140 -17.63 -8.41 16.58
CA ARG A 140 -17.41 -9.83 16.20
C ARG A 140 -17.14 -10.05 14.71
N ARG A 141 -17.50 -9.12 13.82
CA ARG A 141 -17.27 -9.26 12.36
C ARG A 141 -15.95 -8.63 11.89
N ILE A 142 -15.40 -7.67 12.63
CA ILE A 142 -14.18 -6.94 12.23
C ILE A 142 -12.91 -7.70 12.67
N LEU A 143 -12.92 -8.36 13.83
CA LEU A 143 -11.74 -9.03 14.38
C LEU A 143 -11.34 -10.32 13.62
N LEU A 144 -12.32 -11.07 13.11
CA LEU A 144 -12.06 -12.20 12.19
C LEU A 144 -11.64 -11.73 10.79
N GLY A 145 -12.00 -10.50 10.41
CA GLY A 145 -11.58 -9.89 9.14
C GLY A 145 -10.13 -9.39 9.18
N VAL A 146 -9.73 -8.64 10.22
CA VAL A 146 -8.43 -7.95 10.24
C VAL A 146 -7.24 -8.89 10.49
N ALA A 147 -7.41 -9.94 11.31
CA ALA A 147 -6.34 -10.93 11.54
C ALA A 147 -6.12 -11.84 10.32
N GLY A 148 -7.18 -12.24 9.62
CA GLY A 148 -7.07 -12.98 8.35
C GLY A 148 -6.44 -12.11 7.26
N VAL A 149 -6.79 -10.82 7.21
CA VAL A 149 -6.23 -9.88 6.24
C VAL A 149 -4.73 -9.62 6.49
N PHE A 150 -4.24 -9.56 7.73
CA PHE A 150 -2.80 -9.37 7.96
C PHE A 150 -1.96 -10.63 7.65
N VAL A 151 -2.48 -11.84 7.90
CA VAL A 151 -1.80 -13.10 7.56
C VAL A 151 -1.79 -13.34 6.04
N VAL A 152 -2.76 -12.80 5.30
CA VAL A 152 -2.80 -12.86 3.83
C VAL A 152 -2.03 -11.67 3.20
N LEU A 153 -2.17 -10.46 3.75
CA LEU A 153 -1.55 -9.27 3.18
C LEU A 153 -0.08 -9.14 3.55
N ALA A 154 0.42 -9.60 4.69
CA ALA A 154 1.86 -9.51 4.96
C ALA A 154 2.71 -10.27 3.93
N PRO A 155 2.45 -11.55 3.61
CA PRO A 155 3.15 -12.22 2.52
C PRO A 155 2.80 -11.65 1.15
N LEU A 156 1.59 -11.09 0.91
CA LEU A 156 1.27 -10.40 -0.34
C LEU A 156 1.96 -9.04 -0.48
N ILE A 157 2.16 -8.30 0.61
CA ILE A 157 2.87 -7.02 0.66
C ILE A 157 4.37 -7.28 0.54
N THR A 158 4.90 -8.34 1.16
CA THR A 158 6.28 -8.75 0.95
C THR A 158 6.48 -9.28 -0.46
N TYR A 159 5.54 -10.08 -1.00
CA TYR A 159 5.57 -10.55 -2.39
C TYR A 159 5.45 -9.40 -3.39
N THR A 160 4.51 -8.46 -3.17
CA THR A 160 4.43 -7.26 -4.00
C THR A 160 5.65 -6.38 -3.80
N ALA A 161 6.16 -6.11 -2.60
CA ALA A 161 7.40 -5.34 -2.43
C ALA A 161 8.64 -5.99 -3.08
N LEU A 162 8.68 -7.33 -3.15
CA LEU A 162 9.71 -8.08 -3.90
C LEU A 162 9.45 -8.10 -5.41
N ASN A 163 8.20 -7.95 -5.87
CA ASN A 163 7.79 -8.00 -7.28
C ASN A 163 7.28 -6.66 -7.86
N THR A 164 7.27 -5.57 -7.09
CA THR A 164 6.82 -4.26 -7.56
C THR A 164 8.01 -3.60 -8.19
N ASN A 165 7.96 -3.47 -9.52
CA ASN A 165 8.81 -2.55 -10.24
C ASN A 165 8.56 -1.14 -9.70
N ILE A 166 9.54 -0.61 -8.99
CA ILE A 166 9.63 0.82 -8.71
C ILE A 166 9.73 1.48 -10.10
N PRO A 167 8.91 2.49 -10.43
CA PRO A 167 9.10 3.28 -11.66
C PRO A 167 10.56 3.77 -11.68
N GLY A 168 11.33 3.34 -12.69
CA GLY A 168 12.80 3.49 -12.73
C GLY A 168 13.63 2.25 -12.33
N THR A 169 13.04 1.04 -12.31
CA THR A 169 13.78 -0.22 -12.06
C THR A 169 13.22 -1.42 -12.83
N GLY A 170 12.59 -1.25 -13.99
CA GLY A 170 12.28 -2.38 -14.88
C GLY A 170 13.54 -2.68 -15.70
N PRO A 171 13.94 -3.94 -15.95
CA PRO A 171 15.18 -4.18 -16.69
C PRO A 171 15.08 -3.81 -18.19
N TRP A 172 13.94 -3.28 -18.64
CA TRP A 172 13.69 -2.87 -20.01
C TRP A 172 13.45 -1.38 -20.10
N ARG A 173 14.08 -0.76 -21.08
CA ARG A 173 13.72 0.57 -21.58
C ARG A 173 12.59 0.42 -22.60
N ALA A 174 11.41 0.90 -22.28
CA ALA A 174 10.23 0.88 -23.15
C ALA A 174 10.01 2.25 -23.80
N ALA A 175 9.96 2.29 -25.13
CA ALA A 175 9.60 3.46 -25.93
C ALA A 175 8.24 3.23 -26.62
N TYR A 176 7.28 4.11 -26.37
CA TYR A 176 5.90 4.02 -26.88
C TYR A 176 5.67 5.02 -28.01
N TYR A 177 5.13 4.53 -29.13
CA TYR A 177 4.96 5.27 -30.37
C TYR A 177 3.48 5.38 -30.76
N PRO A 178 2.97 6.54 -31.20
CA PRO A 178 1.59 6.74 -31.62
C PRO A 178 1.26 6.21 -33.03
N ASP A 179 2.15 5.40 -33.62
CA ASP A 179 1.98 4.76 -34.91
C ASP A 179 2.33 3.26 -34.81
N ARG A 180 2.00 2.49 -35.86
CA ARG A 180 2.17 1.03 -35.87
C ARG A 180 3.57 0.55 -36.27
N MET A 181 4.39 1.42 -36.82
CA MET A 181 5.64 1.06 -37.52
C MET A 181 6.89 1.63 -36.86
N LEU A 182 6.75 2.22 -35.66
CA LEU A 182 7.83 2.90 -34.94
C LEU A 182 8.47 4.02 -35.78
N GLU A 183 7.68 4.67 -36.64
CA GLU A 183 8.18 5.68 -37.59
C GLU A 183 8.25 7.09 -36.97
N SER A 184 7.38 7.38 -35.99
CA SER A 184 7.37 8.66 -35.29
C SER A 184 8.35 8.69 -34.12
N GLU A 185 8.53 9.86 -33.50
CA GLU A 185 9.23 9.92 -32.22
C GLU A 185 8.37 9.31 -31.10
N PRO A 186 9.00 8.62 -30.12
CA PRO A 186 8.26 8.04 -29.02
C PRO A 186 7.63 9.15 -28.16
N LEU A 187 6.35 9.01 -27.84
CA LEU A 187 5.66 9.94 -26.94
C LEU A 187 6.06 9.73 -25.48
N VAL A 188 6.39 8.50 -25.11
CA VAL A 188 6.82 8.14 -23.76
C VAL A 188 7.99 7.18 -23.83
N VAL A 189 9.04 7.46 -23.07
CA VAL A 189 10.14 6.54 -22.79
C VAL A 189 10.19 6.33 -21.28
N ARG A 190 10.21 5.08 -20.84
CA ARG A 190 10.27 4.72 -19.41
C ARG A 190 10.78 3.30 -19.21
N ASP A 191 11.15 2.98 -17.99
CA ASP A 191 11.34 1.62 -17.55
C ASP A 191 10.02 0.85 -17.50
N ASP A 192 10.00 -0.36 -18.05
CA ASP A 192 8.83 -1.24 -17.97
C ASP A 192 9.21 -2.73 -18.03
N THR A 193 8.20 -3.59 -18.16
CA THR A 193 8.35 -5.00 -18.53
C THR A 193 7.87 -5.21 -19.97
N VAL A 194 8.24 -6.34 -20.58
CA VAL A 194 7.75 -6.73 -21.92
C VAL A 194 6.49 -7.60 -21.86
N THR A 195 5.93 -7.82 -20.66
CA THR A 195 4.76 -8.67 -20.45
C THR A 195 3.58 -7.83 -20.01
N HIS A 196 2.61 -7.68 -20.91
CA HIS A 196 1.42 -6.87 -20.69
C HIS A 196 0.14 -7.52 -21.20
N ALA A 197 -0.95 -7.26 -20.49
CA ALA A 197 -2.31 -7.52 -20.92
C ALA A 197 -3.14 -6.25 -20.68
N TRP A 198 -3.23 -5.40 -21.69
CA TRP A 198 -3.95 -4.12 -21.57
C TRP A 198 -5.45 -4.26 -21.88
N GLU A 199 -5.88 -5.43 -22.34
CA GLU A 199 -7.26 -5.70 -22.76
C GLU A 199 -7.68 -4.72 -23.87
N ASP A 200 -8.66 -3.86 -23.64
CA ASP A 200 -9.13 -2.85 -24.61
C ASP A 200 -8.78 -1.42 -24.15
N ARG A 201 -7.90 -1.26 -23.17
CA ARG A 201 -7.50 0.04 -22.60
C ARG A 201 -6.16 0.48 -23.15
N PRO A 202 -5.91 1.79 -23.36
CA PRO A 202 -4.62 2.26 -23.82
C PRO A 202 -3.50 1.89 -22.82
N PRO A 203 -2.26 1.67 -23.29
CA PRO A 203 -1.15 1.30 -22.41
C PRO A 203 -0.78 2.43 -21.45
N LEU A 204 -0.95 3.68 -21.90
CA LEU A 204 -0.70 4.93 -21.16
C LEU A 204 -1.71 6.00 -21.60
N GLU A 205 -1.90 7.04 -20.79
CA GLU A 205 -2.86 8.11 -21.09
C GLU A 205 -2.51 8.88 -22.38
N GLU A 206 -1.21 9.01 -22.65
CA GLU A 206 -0.65 9.70 -23.81
C GLU A 206 -0.69 8.86 -25.10
N ILE A 207 -0.90 7.55 -24.99
CA ILE A 207 -0.85 6.61 -26.12
C ILE A 207 -2.27 6.27 -26.55
N PRO A 208 -2.57 6.29 -27.87
CA PRO A 208 -3.89 5.91 -28.35
C PRO A 208 -4.23 4.46 -27.99
N PRO A 209 -5.52 4.12 -27.80
CA PRO A 209 -5.93 2.76 -27.45
C PRO A 209 -5.68 1.73 -28.56
N ASP A 210 -5.58 2.19 -29.81
CA ASP A 210 -5.34 1.38 -30.99
C ASP A 210 -4.23 2.04 -31.83
N LYS A 211 -3.61 1.27 -32.75
CA LYS A 211 -2.64 1.76 -33.74
C LYS A 211 -1.38 2.40 -33.15
N PHE A 212 -0.86 1.83 -32.07
CA PHE A 212 0.43 2.21 -31.50
C PHE A 212 1.44 1.07 -31.64
N SER A 213 2.69 1.37 -31.30
CA SER A 213 3.77 0.40 -31.22
C SER A 213 4.64 0.67 -30.00
N VAL A 214 5.38 -0.35 -29.57
CA VAL A 214 6.28 -0.27 -28.43
C VAL A 214 7.58 -0.99 -28.76
N ARG A 215 8.70 -0.37 -28.39
CA ARG A 215 10.04 -0.97 -28.43
C ARG A 215 10.56 -1.14 -27.02
N TRP A 216 10.92 -2.36 -26.64
CA TRP A 216 11.65 -2.65 -25.41
C TRP A 216 13.09 -3.00 -25.74
N ASP A 217 14.04 -2.38 -25.05
CA ASP A 217 15.47 -2.68 -25.13
C ASP A 217 15.97 -3.11 -23.73
N SER A 218 16.74 -4.20 -23.66
CA SER A 218 17.40 -4.68 -22.44
C SER A 218 18.75 -5.32 -22.77
N CYS A 219 19.64 -5.42 -21.79
CA CYS A 219 20.89 -6.14 -21.92
C CYS A 219 20.80 -7.49 -21.21
N LEU A 220 20.85 -8.59 -21.97
CA LEU A 220 20.84 -9.96 -21.50
C LEU A 220 22.26 -10.40 -21.12
N VAL A 221 22.45 -10.76 -19.85
CA VAL A 221 23.70 -11.30 -19.30
C VAL A 221 23.65 -12.83 -19.34
N VAL A 222 24.65 -13.43 -19.98
CA VAL A 222 24.83 -14.86 -20.13
C VAL A 222 26.16 -15.25 -19.47
N ASP A 223 26.09 -16.00 -18.38
CA ASP A 223 27.28 -16.40 -17.62
C ASP A 223 28.04 -17.57 -18.27
N GLU A 224 27.29 -18.49 -18.88
CA GLU A 224 27.80 -19.72 -19.48
C GLU A 224 27.13 -19.96 -20.83
N ALA A 225 27.89 -20.51 -21.78
CA ALA A 225 27.38 -20.83 -23.10
C ALA A 225 26.28 -21.89 -23.01
N GLY A 226 25.22 -21.77 -23.81
CA GLY A 226 24.17 -22.77 -23.80
C GLY A 226 22.99 -22.47 -24.71
N LEU A 227 22.17 -23.52 -24.89
CA LEU A 227 20.94 -23.44 -25.67
C LEU A 227 19.91 -22.55 -24.96
N ALA A 228 19.46 -21.51 -25.66
CA ALA A 228 18.31 -20.72 -25.27
C ALA A 228 17.13 -20.96 -26.22
N ILE A 229 15.93 -21.01 -25.66
CA ILE A 229 14.68 -21.05 -26.41
C ILE A 229 13.88 -19.82 -26.02
N MET A 230 13.61 -18.92 -26.97
CA MET A 230 12.79 -17.73 -26.75
C MET A 230 11.44 -17.87 -27.47
N GLN A 231 10.38 -17.40 -26.83
CA GLN A 231 9.03 -17.38 -27.39
C GLN A 231 8.34 -16.05 -27.14
N VAL A 232 7.75 -15.49 -28.18
CA VAL A 232 6.90 -14.31 -28.10
C VAL A 232 5.47 -14.69 -28.41
N ASN A 233 4.53 -14.09 -27.68
CA ASN A 233 3.11 -14.19 -27.95
C ASN A 233 2.50 -12.81 -27.80
N ALA A 234 1.99 -12.28 -28.91
CA ALA A 234 1.43 -10.96 -29.03
C ALA A 234 0.07 -11.00 -29.75
N ASN A 235 -0.76 -10.03 -29.40
CA ASN A 235 -1.90 -9.60 -30.20
C ASN A 235 -1.75 -8.07 -30.25
N ASP A 236 -1.35 -7.45 -31.35
CA ASP A 236 -1.23 -7.96 -32.73
C ASP A 236 0.13 -8.59 -33.10
N GLY A 237 1.13 -7.81 -33.54
CA GLY A 237 2.36 -8.30 -34.19
C GLY A 237 3.59 -8.02 -33.34
N ALA A 238 4.62 -8.87 -33.44
CA ALA A 238 5.85 -8.69 -32.67
C ALA A 238 7.11 -9.17 -33.42
N ARG A 239 8.25 -8.57 -33.09
CA ARG A 239 9.60 -9.00 -33.51
C ARG A 239 10.52 -9.06 -32.31
N VAL A 240 11.47 -9.99 -32.34
CA VAL A 240 12.53 -10.12 -31.33
C VAL A 240 13.88 -10.13 -32.03
N PHE A 241 14.80 -9.32 -31.51
CA PHE A 241 16.16 -9.19 -32.01
C PHE A 241 17.15 -9.50 -30.89
N LEU A 242 18.25 -10.16 -31.26
CA LEU A 242 19.41 -10.35 -30.41
C LEU A 242 20.64 -9.79 -31.14
N ASP A 243 21.36 -8.88 -30.51
CA ASP A 243 22.54 -8.20 -31.08
C ASP A 243 22.28 -7.59 -32.47
N GLY A 244 21.06 -7.07 -32.65
CA GLY A 244 20.61 -6.48 -33.92
C GLY A 244 20.12 -7.48 -34.96
N GLU A 245 20.28 -8.79 -34.75
CA GLU A 245 19.77 -9.83 -35.65
C GLU A 245 18.34 -10.23 -35.28
N THR A 246 17.44 -10.31 -36.27
CA THR A 246 16.06 -10.76 -36.05
C THR A 246 16.03 -12.27 -35.80
N ILE A 247 15.72 -12.68 -34.56
CA ILE A 247 15.58 -14.09 -34.19
C ILE A 247 14.14 -14.59 -34.29
N ILE A 248 13.15 -13.69 -34.12
CA ILE A 248 11.73 -14.00 -34.31
C ILE A 248 11.08 -12.86 -35.10
N ASP A 249 10.46 -13.19 -36.24
CA ASP A 249 9.63 -12.26 -37.00
C ASP A 249 8.18 -12.76 -37.08
N ALA A 250 7.32 -12.17 -36.24
CA ALA A 250 5.88 -12.41 -36.21
C ALA A 250 5.10 -11.10 -36.37
N TRP A 251 5.66 -10.16 -37.15
CA TRP A 251 5.07 -8.83 -37.38
C TRP A 251 3.75 -8.91 -38.14
N ASP A 252 3.75 -9.69 -39.22
CA ASP A 252 2.59 -9.94 -40.05
C ASP A 252 2.05 -11.35 -39.86
N ARG A 253 0.87 -11.59 -40.42
CA ARG A 253 0.24 -12.90 -40.37
C ARG A 253 1.08 -13.91 -41.14
N ASP A 254 1.53 -14.94 -40.45
CA ASP A 254 2.17 -16.11 -41.05
C ASP A 254 1.20 -16.74 -42.07
N THR A 255 1.67 -16.89 -43.31
CA THR A 255 0.84 -17.42 -44.40
C THR A 255 0.58 -18.93 -44.28
N ALA A 256 1.48 -19.67 -43.64
CA ALA A 256 1.38 -21.11 -43.42
C ALA A 256 0.55 -21.45 -42.17
N THR A 257 0.79 -20.76 -41.05
CA THR A 257 0.09 -21.05 -39.78
C THR A 257 -1.15 -20.19 -39.54
N ARG A 258 -1.31 -19.11 -40.32
CA ARG A 258 -2.33 -18.05 -40.14
C ARG A 258 -2.28 -17.37 -38.77
N ARG A 259 -1.24 -17.62 -37.96
CA ARG A 259 -1.01 -16.98 -36.67
C ARG A 259 -0.30 -15.65 -36.90
N LYS A 260 -0.54 -14.70 -36.01
CA LYS A 260 0.11 -13.39 -35.97
C LYS A 260 0.59 -13.19 -34.54
N GLY A 261 1.73 -12.52 -34.36
CA GLY A 261 2.26 -12.21 -33.03
C GLY A 261 2.82 -13.39 -32.24
N PHE A 262 2.79 -14.61 -32.76
CA PHE A 262 3.37 -15.79 -32.10
C PHE A 262 4.60 -16.29 -32.86
N GLY A 263 5.71 -16.48 -32.15
CA GLY A 263 6.93 -17.04 -32.71
C GLY A 263 7.84 -17.67 -31.65
N SER A 264 8.75 -18.54 -32.09
CA SER A 264 9.72 -19.24 -31.24
C SER A 264 11.04 -19.34 -31.96
N ALA A 265 12.15 -19.15 -31.24
CA ALA A 265 13.51 -19.34 -31.74
C ALA A 265 14.32 -20.17 -30.76
N SER A 266 15.18 -21.04 -31.28
CA SER A 266 16.20 -21.76 -30.52
C SER A 266 17.57 -21.32 -31.02
N LEU A 267 18.46 -20.93 -30.11
CA LEU A 267 19.76 -20.38 -30.43
C LEU A 267 20.78 -20.79 -29.38
N ASP A 268 22.04 -20.96 -29.80
CA ASP A 268 23.15 -21.15 -28.88
C ASP A 268 23.68 -19.75 -28.48
N LEU A 269 23.60 -19.44 -27.18
CA LEU A 269 24.13 -18.20 -26.63
C LEU A 269 25.55 -18.40 -26.15
N GLU A 270 26.43 -17.47 -26.48
CA GLU A 270 27.77 -17.38 -25.91
C GLU A 270 27.75 -16.60 -24.59
N PRO A 271 28.76 -16.75 -23.71
CA PRO A 271 28.87 -15.93 -22.51
C PRO A 271 29.11 -14.46 -22.88
N GLY A 272 28.45 -13.55 -22.16
CA GLY A 272 28.60 -12.12 -22.36
C GLY A 272 27.33 -11.33 -22.15
N VAL A 273 27.36 -10.08 -22.63
CA VAL A 273 26.21 -9.16 -22.60
C VAL A 273 25.70 -9.00 -24.02
N HIS A 274 24.47 -9.42 -24.24
CA HIS A 274 23.77 -9.35 -25.51
C HIS A 274 22.67 -8.29 -25.47
N HIS A 275 22.49 -7.54 -26.54
CA HIS A 275 21.36 -6.63 -26.66
C HIS A 275 20.12 -7.39 -27.07
N LEU A 276 19.08 -7.32 -26.25
CA LEU A 276 17.78 -7.93 -26.51
C LEU A 276 16.76 -6.83 -26.78
N ARG A 277 16.21 -6.83 -27.99
CA ARG A 277 15.16 -5.89 -28.40
C ARG A 277 13.88 -6.62 -28.74
N VAL A 278 12.76 -6.08 -28.28
CA VAL A 278 11.43 -6.54 -28.64
C VAL A 278 10.65 -5.39 -29.22
N GLU A 279 10.01 -5.62 -30.35
CA GLU A 279 9.10 -4.66 -30.97
C GLU A 279 7.71 -5.26 -31.04
N PHE A 280 6.70 -4.41 -30.81
CA PHE A 280 5.29 -4.77 -30.82
C PHE A 280 4.50 -3.69 -31.54
N TYR A 281 3.41 -4.08 -32.20
CA TYR A 281 2.36 -3.13 -32.54
C TYR A 281 0.97 -3.69 -32.25
N GLU A 282 0.07 -2.77 -31.95
CA GLU A 282 -1.37 -3.00 -31.92
C GLU A 282 -2.03 -2.35 -33.14
N SER A 283 -2.98 -3.01 -33.78
CA SER A 283 -3.81 -2.39 -34.81
C SER A 283 -5.17 -1.99 -34.29
N LEU A 284 -5.98 -2.94 -33.83
CA LEU A 284 -7.34 -2.74 -33.33
C LEU A 284 -7.74 -3.85 -32.33
N GLY A 285 -8.32 -3.44 -31.21
CA GLY A 285 -9.02 -4.33 -30.29
C GLY A 285 -8.16 -4.81 -29.13
N ARG A 286 -8.27 -6.11 -28.79
CA ARG A 286 -7.63 -6.65 -27.58
C ARG A 286 -6.13 -6.71 -27.74
N GLN A 287 -5.40 -6.21 -26.76
CA GLN A 287 -3.95 -6.09 -26.85
C GLN A 287 -3.20 -6.74 -25.70
N SER A 288 -2.17 -7.50 -26.07
CA SER A 288 -1.31 -8.20 -25.12
C SER A 288 0.01 -8.59 -25.77
N ILE A 289 1.07 -8.65 -24.97
CA ILE A 289 2.36 -9.22 -25.37
C ILE A 289 3.01 -9.93 -24.18
N SER A 290 3.77 -10.98 -24.47
CA SER A 290 4.69 -11.61 -23.51
C SER A 290 5.90 -12.17 -24.25
N LEU A 291 7.08 -12.00 -23.66
CA LEU A 291 8.30 -12.71 -24.03
C LEU A 291 8.69 -13.66 -22.89
N VAL A 292 8.97 -14.92 -23.25
CA VAL A 292 9.47 -15.95 -22.33
C VAL A 292 10.71 -16.62 -22.91
N ALA A 293 11.60 -17.10 -22.05
CA ALA A 293 12.78 -17.87 -22.44
C ALA A 293 13.04 -19.08 -21.54
N SER A 294 13.75 -20.06 -22.07
CA SER A 294 14.45 -21.09 -21.31
C SER A 294 15.94 -21.02 -21.64
N PHE A 295 16.79 -21.19 -20.63
CA PHE A 295 18.26 -21.24 -20.75
C PHE A 295 18.83 -22.61 -20.33
N ASP A 296 17.95 -23.58 -20.10
CA ASP A 296 18.25 -24.92 -19.57
C ASP A 296 17.57 -26.02 -20.41
N GLY A 297 16.95 -25.65 -21.54
CA GLY A 297 16.16 -26.55 -22.39
C GLY A 297 14.82 -26.98 -21.79
N ALA A 298 14.43 -26.44 -20.63
CA ALA A 298 13.10 -26.66 -20.06
C ALA A 298 12.02 -25.82 -20.79
N VAL A 299 10.79 -25.88 -20.27
CA VAL A 299 9.69 -25.06 -20.78
C VAL A 299 10.02 -23.57 -20.57
N PRO A 300 9.94 -22.72 -21.61
CA PRO A 300 10.18 -21.28 -21.48
C PRO A 300 9.31 -20.62 -20.39
N LYS A 301 9.92 -19.73 -19.62
CA LYS A 301 9.28 -18.94 -18.54
C LYS A 301 9.69 -17.49 -18.66
N GLU A 302 9.14 -16.63 -17.80
CA GLU A 302 9.61 -15.24 -17.69
C GLU A 302 11.14 -15.20 -17.54
N ILE A 303 11.79 -14.30 -18.29
CA ILE A 303 13.24 -14.16 -18.24
C ILE A 303 13.63 -13.70 -16.83
N PRO A 304 14.51 -14.42 -16.12
CA PRO A 304 14.90 -14.03 -14.77
C PRO A 304 15.52 -12.64 -14.76
N ARG A 305 15.07 -11.79 -13.83
CA ARG A 305 15.49 -10.38 -13.73
C ARG A 305 17.00 -10.26 -13.57
N GLU A 306 17.63 -11.20 -12.87
CA GLU A 306 19.08 -11.27 -12.66
C GLU A 306 19.88 -11.44 -13.96
N ARG A 307 19.26 -11.95 -15.03
CA ARG A 307 19.86 -12.05 -16.37
C ARG A 307 19.67 -10.80 -17.20
N LEU A 308 18.92 -9.81 -16.73
CA LEU A 308 18.65 -8.59 -17.49
C LEU A 308 19.24 -7.36 -16.80
N ARG A 309 19.71 -6.41 -17.59
CA ARG A 309 20.21 -5.11 -17.14
C ARG A 309 19.58 -4.02 -17.97
N TYR A 310 19.18 -2.95 -17.30
CA TYR A 310 18.65 -1.76 -17.94
C TYR A 310 19.74 -1.09 -18.78
N PRO A 311 19.49 -0.77 -20.06
CA PRO A 311 20.51 -0.23 -20.96
C PRO A 311 20.77 1.27 -20.74
N GLY A 312 19.94 1.96 -19.96
CA GLY A 312 20.00 3.41 -19.76
C GLY A 312 18.89 4.16 -20.51
N ASP A 313 18.64 5.42 -20.14
CA ASP A 313 17.59 6.23 -20.76
C ASP A 313 17.97 6.70 -22.17
N GLU A 314 19.25 6.98 -22.36
CA GLU A 314 19.88 7.30 -23.64
C GLU A 314 20.73 6.11 -24.07
N ILE A 315 20.31 5.43 -25.12
CA ILE A 315 21.03 4.28 -25.69
C ILE A 315 21.72 4.70 -26.98
N ASP A 316 22.97 4.25 -27.16
CA ASP A 316 23.64 4.30 -28.46
C ASP A 316 22.99 3.25 -29.36
N GLU A 317 22.40 3.66 -30.49
CA GLU A 317 21.73 2.71 -31.39
C GLU A 317 22.70 1.71 -32.04
N GLN A 318 24.00 2.03 -32.13
CA GLN A 318 25.02 1.11 -32.62
C GLN A 318 25.48 0.13 -31.54
N ASP A 319 25.43 0.54 -30.27
CA ASP A 319 25.80 -0.31 -29.13
C ASP A 319 24.94 -0.03 -27.88
N PRO A 320 23.70 -0.55 -27.83
CA PRO A 320 22.77 -0.26 -26.74
C PRO A 320 23.22 -0.76 -25.37
N CYS A 321 24.22 -1.66 -25.31
CA CYS A 321 24.70 -2.29 -24.08
C CYS A 321 26.13 -1.88 -23.73
N ALA A 322 26.70 -0.85 -24.36
CA ALA A 322 28.06 -0.36 -24.10
C ALA A 322 28.28 -0.04 -22.61
N ALA A 323 27.35 0.68 -21.98
CA ALA A 323 27.44 1.08 -20.58
C ALA A 323 27.42 -0.14 -19.64
N VAL A 324 26.52 -1.09 -19.89
CA VAL A 324 26.40 -2.33 -19.10
C VAL A 324 27.66 -3.19 -19.25
N ARG A 325 28.23 -3.28 -20.45
CA ARG A 325 29.50 -3.99 -20.66
C ARG A 325 30.66 -3.35 -19.91
N ALA A 326 30.72 -2.03 -19.86
CA ALA A 326 31.77 -1.31 -19.12
C ALA A 326 31.65 -1.49 -17.60
N GLU A 327 30.44 -1.67 -17.06
CA GLU A 327 30.21 -1.89 -15.63
C GLU A 327 30.63 -3.29 -15.14
N LEU A 328 30.55 -4.30 -16.02
CA LEU A 328 30.85 -5.70 -15.70
C LEU A 328 32.33 -6.10 -15.90
N GLN A 329 33.18 -5.18 -16.35
CA GLN A 329 34.63 -5.37 -16.55
C GLN A 329 35.44 -4.81 -15.38
#